data_AF-A0A7V9KJH9-F1
#
_entry.id   AF-A0A7V9KJH9-F1
#
_cell.length_a   1.000
_cell.length_b   1.000
_cell.length_c   1.000
_cell.angle_alpha   90.00
_cell.angle_beta   90.00
_cell.angle_gamma   90.00
#
_symmetry.space_group_name_H-M   'P 1'
#
loop_
_entity.id
_entity.type
_entity.pdbx_description
1 polymer ?
#
loop_
_entity_poly.entity_id
_entity_poly.type
_entity_poly.pdbx_seq_one_letter_code
_entity_poly.pdbx_strand_id
1 'polypeptide(L)'
;MTASRINARLSSPLAEFVEQMVGPAGLYETPSEYIRDLIRRDMERRGVQIVREAILDGYRDLAAGTVFVSTGDFASDMAILDQKEADGWQ
;
A
#
# COMPACT_ATOMS: atom_id res chain seq x y z
N MET A 1 -11.19 18.92 0.87
CA MET A 1 -9.86 18.30 0.73
C MET A 1 -8.85 19.40 0.43
N THR A 2 -7.85 19.59 1.27
CA THR A 2 -6.80 20.60 1.08
C THR A 2 -5.71 20.05 0.17
N ALA A 3 -5.43 20.74 -0.93
CA ALA A 3 -4.33 20.38 -1.83
C ALA A 3 -3.01 20.94 -1.26
N SER A 4 -2.06 20.05 -0.94
CA SER A 4 -0.71 20.43 -0.54
C SER A 4 0.21 20.54 -1.77
N ARG A 5 1.05 21.57 -1.83
CA ARG A 5 2.03 21.76 -2.92
C ARG A 5 3.36 21.11 -2.56
N ILE A 6 3.89 20.30 -3.47
CA ILE A 6 5.21 19.67 -3.36
C ILE A 6 6.09 20.22 -4.49
N ASN A 7 7.34 20.56 -4.19
CA ASN A 7 8.35 20.89 -5.20
C ASN A 7 9.46 19.83 -5.13
N ALA A 8 9.78 19.20 -6.26
CA ALA A 8 10.81 18.17 -6.36
C ALA A 8 11.78 18.51 -7.50
N ARG A 9 13.07 18.20 -7.30
CA ARG A 9 14.08 18.27 -8.37
C ARG A 9 14.27 16.89 -8.96
N LEU A 10 14.16 16.79 -10.28
CA LEU A 10 14.42 15.57 -11.03
C LEU A 10 15.82 15.64 -11.64
N SER A 11 16.49 14.48 -11.76
CA SER A 11 17.69 14.37 -12.57
C SER A 11 17.34 14.56 -14.05
N SER A 12 18.32 14.93 -14.88
CA SER A 12 18.09 15.14 -16.32
C SER A 12 17.38 13.97 -17.00
N PRO A 13 17.79 12.70 -16.79
CA PRO A 13 17.08 11.56 -17.42
C PRO A 13 15.62 11.42 -17.01
N LEU A 14 15.29 11.74 -15.74
CA LEU A 14 13.91 11.70 -15.26
C LEU A 14 13.08 12.84 -15.83
N ALA A 15 13.67 14.05 -15.94
CA ALA A 15 13.00 15.20 -16.54
C ALA A 15 12.69 14.95 -18.03
N GLU A 16 13.67 14.46 -18.80
CA GLU A 16 13.50 14.09 -20.22
C GLU A 16 12.41 13.03 -20.40
N PHE A 17 12.35 12.03 -19.51
CA PHE A 17 11.29 11.03 -19.55
C PHE A 17 9.91 11.62 -19.29
N VAL A 18 9.77 12.51 -18.28
CA VAL A 18 8.50 13.20 -18.02
C VAL A 18 8.08 14.06 -19.22
N GLU A 19 9.02 14.72 -19.88
CA GLU A 19 8.77 15.48 -21.11
C GLU A 19 8.32 14.58 -22.27
N GLN A 20 8.79 13.34 -22.39
CA GLN A 20 8.27 12.41 -23.41
C GLN A 20 6.84 11.95 -23.12
N MET A 21 6.49 11.82 -21.84
CA MET A 21 5.14 11.43 -21.42
C MET A 21 4.13 12.58 -21.59
N VAL A 22 4.60 13.83 -21.74
CA VAL A 22 3.80 15.05 -21.79
C VAL A 22 4.06 15.82 -23.08
N GLY A 23 3.04 15.96 -23.94
CA GLY A 23 3.20 16.73 -25.17
C GLY A 23 2.33 16.20 -26.31
N PRO A 24 2.60 16.60 -27.58
CA PRO A 24 1.75 16.29 -28.72
C PRO A 24 1.54 14.79 -28.98
N ALA A 25 2.51 13.96 -28.58
CA ALA A 25 2.45 12.51 -28.66
C ALA A 25 2.39 11.85 -27.26
N GLY A 26 2.37 12.65 -26.20
CA GLY A 26 2.31 12.19 -24.81
C GLY A 26 0.88 11.86 -24.39
N LEU A 27 0.74 11.04 -23.35
CA LEU A 27 -0.56 10.63 -22.81
C LEU A 27 -1.13 11.63 -21.79
N TYR A 28 -0.32 12.61 -21.37
CA TYR A 28 -0.66 13.56 -20.32
C TYR A 28 -0.48 15.00 -20.82
N GLU A 29 -1.31 15.90 -20.31
CA GLU A 29 -1.26 17.31 -20.71
C GLU A 29 -0.20 18.10 -19.94
N THR A 30 0.11 17.68 -18.70
CA THR A 30 1.07 18.37 -17.85
C THR A 30 1.98 17.41 -17.07
N PRO A 31 3.20 17.82 -16.71
CA PRO A 31 4.09 17.02 -15.85
C PRO A 31 3.46 16.70 -14.49
N SER A 32 2.70 17.66 -13.95
CA SER A 32 2.02 17.48 -12.66
C SER A 32 0.96 16.39 -12.71
N GLU A 33 0.27 16.23 -13.84
CA GLU A 33 -0.70 15.18 -14.04
C GLU A 33 -0.03 13.81 -14.09
N TYR A 34 1.02 13.69 -14.91
CA TYR A 34 1.81 12.47 -15.01
C TYR A 34 2.36 12.04 -13.64
N ILE A 35 2.96 12.96 -12.89
CA ILE A 35 3.52 12.67 -11.57
C ILE A 35 2.43 12.25 -10.58
N ARG A 36 1.27 12.93 -10.58
CA ARG A 36 0.14 12.55 -9.72
C ARG A 36 -0.36 11.15 -10.03
N ASP A 37 -0.48 10.80 -11.31
CA ASP A 37 -0.90 9.47 -11.73
C ASP A 37 0.15 8.39 -11.37
N LEU A 38 1.44 8.70 -11.56
CA LEU A 38 2.53 7.82 -11.14
C LEU A 38 2.49 7.52 -9.64
N ILE A 39 2.28 8.54 -8.81
CA ILE A 39 2.15 8.38 -7.35
C ILE A 39 0.94 7.50 -7.02
N ARG A 40 -0.21 7.73 -7.67
CA ARG A 40 -1.41 6.92 -7.44
C ARG A 40 -1.17 5.44 -7.76
N ARG A 41 -0.57 5.16 -8.92
CA ARG A 41 -0.20 3.79 -9.32
C ARG A 41 0.79 3.16 -8.33
N ASP A 42 1.73 3.95 -7.80
CA ASP A 42 2.66 3.46 -6.78
C ASP A 42 1.95 3.10 -5.47
N MET A 43 1.03 3.96 -5.02
CA MET A 43 0.20 3.71 -3.84
C MET A 43 -0.65 2.44 -4.02
N GLU A 44 -1.29 2.28 -5.17
CA GLU A 44 -2.10 1.09 -5.48
C GLU A 44 -1.25 -0.18 -5.50
N ARG A 45 -0.08 -0.17 -6.16
CA ARG A 45 0.83 -1.33 -6.18
C ARG A 45 1.28 -1.72 -4.78
N ARG A 46 1.68 -0.76 -3.95
CA ARG A 46 2.07 -1.03 -2.55
C ARG A 46 0.90 -1.54 -1.72
N GLY A 47 -0.28 -0.94 -1.89
CA GLY A 47 -1.50 -1.41 -1.22
C GLY A 47 -1.83 -2.86 -1.57
N VAL A 48 -1.76 -3.22 -2.86
CA VAL A 48 -1.96 -4.61 -3.32
C VAL A 48 -0.92 -5.56 -2.74
N GLN A 49 0.35 -5.15 -2.67
CA GLN A 49 1.41 -5.97 -2.05
C GLN A 49 1.14 -6.23 -0.58
N ILE A 50 0.78 -5.20 0.19
CA ILE A 50 0.44 -5.31 1.61
C ILE A 50 -0.75 -6.25 1.82
N VAL A 51 -1.83 -6.09 1.05
CA VAL A 51 -3.00 -6.97 1.14
C VAL A 51 -2.65 -8.41 0.80
N ARG A 52 -1.84 -8.63 -0.24
CA ARG A 52 -1.40 -9.97 -0.63
C ARG A 52 -0.57 -10.65 0.46
N GLU A 53 0.35 -9.92 1.07
CA GLU A 53 1.17 -10.45 2.17
C GLU A 53 0.30 -10.82 3.37
N ALA A 54 -0.62 -9.94 3.78
CA ALA A 54 -1.56 -10.21 4.88
C ALA A 54 -2.42 -11.45 4.64
N ILE A 55 -2.90 -11.67 3.40
CA ILE A 55 -3.66 -12.87 3.04
C ILE A 55 -2.80 -14.13 3.18
N LEU A 56 -1.56 -14.10 2.69
CA LEU A 56 -0.64 -15.23 2.78
C LEU A 56 -0.27 -15.55 4.22
N ASP A 57 -0.08 -14.54 5.06
CA ASP A 57 0.19 -14.70 6.48
C ASP A 57 -1.01 -15.34 7.19
N GLY A 58 -2.24 -14.87 6.94
CA GLY A 58 -3.44 -15.52 7.49
C GLY A 58 -3.61 -16.99 7.07
N TYR A 59 -3.22 -17.36 5.83
CA TYR A 59 -3.20 -18.77 5.42
C TYR A 59 -2.12 -19.59 6.14
N ARG A 60 -0.95 -19.00 6.43
CA ARG A 60 0.10 -19.65 7.22
C ARG A 60 -0.37 -19.85 8.65
N ASP A 61 -1.07 -18.87 9.22
CA ASP A 61 -1.61 -18.96 10.57
C ASP A 61 -2.66 -20.08 10.67
N LEU A 62 -3.55 -20.16 9.69
CA LEU A 62 -4.52 -21.25 9.59
C LEU A 62 -3.84 -22.62 9.49
N ALA A 63 -2.76 -22.73 8.70
CA ALA A 63 -2.01 -23.98 8.55
C ALA A 63 -1.22 -24.34 9.83
N ALA A 64 -0.73 -23.35 10.57
CA ALA A 64 -0.03 -23.52 11.84
C ALA A 64 -0.98 -23.78 13.01
N GLY A 65 -2.30 -23.57 12.82
CA GLY A 65 -3.30 -23.62 13.89
C GLY A 65 -3.27 -22.39 14.80
N THR A 66 -2.55 -21.33 14.42
CA THR A 66 -2.50 -20.05 15.13
C THR A 66 -3.72 -19.19 14.76
N VAL A 67 -4.91 -19.76 14.96
CA VAL A 67 -6.20 -19.10 14.71
C VAL A 67 -7.13 -19.28 15.90
N PHE A 68 -8.08 -18.37 16.06
CA PHE A 68 -9.15 -18.50 17.05
C PHE A 68 -10.47 -18.00 16.48
N VAL A 69 -11.58 -18.41 17.10
CA VAL A 69 -12.91 -17.98 16.70
C VAL A 69 -13.15 -16.57 17.23
N SER A 70 -13.41 -15.63 16.32
CA SER A 70 -13.78 -14.25 16.66
C SER A 70 -15.03 -14.22 17.53
N THR A 71 -15.00 -13.37 18.56
CA THR A 71 -16.13 -13.07 19.44
C THR A 71 -17.17 -12.16 18.79
N GLY A 72 -16.83 -11.56 17.64
CA GLY A 72 -17.63 -10.56 16.95
C GLY A 72 -17.40 -9.12 17.44
N ASP A 73 -16.60 -8.93 18.49
CA ASP A 73 -16.16 -7.62 18.98
C ASP A 73 -14.64 -7.46 18.75
N PHE A 74 -14.27 -6.46 17.96
CA PHE A 74 -12.87 -6.28 17.54
C PHE A 74 -11.93 -5.99 18.72
N ALA A 75 -12.37 -5.21 19.71
CA ALA A 75 -11.54 -4.87 20.86
C ALA A 75 -11.25 -6.11 21.72
N SER A 76 -12.27 -6.95 21.93
CA SER A 76 -12.16 -8.23 22.63
C SER A 76 -11.27 -9.21 21.87
N ASP A 77 -11.42 -9.31 20.55
CA ASP A 77 -10.59 -10.17 19.70
C ASP A 77 -9.11 -9.78 19.74
N MET A 78 -8.80 -8.48 19.72
CA MET A 78 -7.42 -8.00 19.84
C MET A 78 -6.79 -8.38 21.18
N ALA A 79 -7.53 -8.27 22.29
CA ALA A 79 -7.04 -8.67 23.60
C ALA A 79 -6.78 -10.20 23.68
N ILE A 80 -7.62 -11.01 23.04
CA ILE A 80 -7.42 -12.47 22.93
C ILE A 80 -6.18 -12.79 22.10
N LEU A 81 -5.97 -12.08 20.99
CA LEU A 81 -4.80 -12.23 20.14
C LEU A 81 -3.51 -11.92 20.92
N ASP A 82 -3.44 -10.76 21.60
CA ASP A 82 -2.28 -10.36 22.40
C ASP A 82 -1.95 -11.40 23.48
N GLN A 83 -2.97 -11.96 24.13
CA GLN A 83 -2.79 -13.02 25.13
C GLN A 83 -2.26 -14.31 24.50
N LYS A 84 -2.80 -14.74 23.35
CA LYS A 84 -2.33 -15.94 22.64
C LYS A 84 -0.91 -15.79 22.12
N GLU A 85 -0.52 -14.60 21.65
CA GLU A 85 0.85 -14.32 21.25
C GLU A 85 1.81 -14.37 22.45
N ALA A 86 1.41 -13.83 23.60
CA ALA A 86 2.20 -13.88 24.84
C ALA A 86 2.37 -15.32 25.37
N ASP A 87 1.35 -16.15 25.23
CA ASP A 87 1.36 -17.56 25.65
C ASP A 87 1.99 -18.50 24.60
N GLY A 88 2.47 -17.95 23.48
CA GLY A 88 3.13 -18.71 22.41
C GLY A 88 2.20 -19.67 21.68
N TRP A 89 0.91 -19.35 21.60
CA TRP A 89 -0.14 -20.14 20.95
C TRP A 89 -0.36 -21.55 21.53
N GLN A 90 -0.10 -21.75 22.83
CA GLN A 90 -0.44 -22.99 23.55
C GLN A 90 -1.93 -23.16 23.87
#